data_AF-A0A7S2VYC2-F1
#
_entry.id   AF-A0A7S2VYC2-F1
#
_cell.length_a   1.000
_cell.length_b   1.000
_cell.length_c   1.000
_cell.angle_alpha   90.00
_cell.angle_beta   90.00
_cell.angle_gamma   90.00
#
_symmetry.space_group_name_H-M   'P 1'
#
loop_
_entity.id
_entity.type
_entity.pdbx_description
1 polymer ?
#
loop_
_entity_poly.entity_id
_entity_poly.type
_entity_poly.pdbx_seq_one_letter_code
_entity_poly.pdbx_strand_id
1 'polypeptide(L)'
;MMVPSSPSYAMPAVTTAEFATLLRDSSKSVSLVELSGPASETIVVTLVDGTQFGISDIVESATDPRSPLKVVASCRSYGVKTSFTSLQETLATASTKRKLYRNSQVQKAAELEEKKRLRMVQDEQERLEELFVMQEKQ
;
A
#
# COMPACT_ATOMS: atom_id res chain seq x y z
N MET A 1 -13.30 -39.52 17.53
CA MET A 1 -11.96 -39.17 16.99
C MET A 1 -11.49 -37.93 17.72
N MET A 2 -10.44 -38.04 18.55
CA MET A 2 -9.84 -36.90 19.23
C MET A 2 -8.99 -36.14 18.21
N VAL A 3 -9.34 -34.88 17.95
CA VAL A 3 -8.52 -33.98 17.12
C VAL A 3 -7.31 -33.59 17.97
N PRO A 4 -6.06 -33.86 17.56
CA PRO A 4 -4.91 -33.38 18.30
C PRO A 4 -4.93 -31.85 18.29
N SER A 5 -5.00 -31.25 19.47
CA SER A 5 -4.80 -29.80 19.65
C SER A 5 -3.41 -29.48 19.12
N SER A 6 -3.34 -28.70 18.04
CA SER A 6 -2.10 -28.17 17.48
C SER A 6 -1.25 -27.56 18.60
N PRO A 7 0.06 -27.87 18.67
CA PRO A 7 0.93 -27.25 19.66
C PRO A 7 0.84 -25.73 19.49
N SER A 8 0.57 -25.01 20.59
CA SER A 8 0.71 -23.55 20.60
C SER A 8 2.18 -23.23 20.36
N TYR A 9 2.53 -22.98 19.10
CA TYR A 9 3.86 -22.55 18.71
C TYR A 9 4.03 -21.15 19.32
N ALA A 10 4.76 -21.05 20.43
CA ALA A 10 5.17 -19.76 20.95
C ALA A 10 6.01 -19.10 19.84
N MET A 11 5.52 -17.97 19.32
CA MET A 11 6.23 -17.24 18.28
C MET A 11 7.60 -16.87 18.82
N PRO A 12 8.70 -17.23 18.13
CA PRO A 12 10.03 -16.87 18.59
C PRO A 12 10.13 -15.35 18.69
N ALA A 13 10.70 -14.83 19.78
CA ALA A 13 10.82 -13.40 20.00
C ALA A 13 12.30 -13.02 20.10
N VAL A 14 12.65 -11.90 19.50
CA VAL A 14 14.02 -11.41 19.32
C VAL A 14 14.10 -9.98 19.85
N THR A 15 15.25 -9.53 20.32
CA THR A 15 15.38 -8.15 20.81
C THR A 15 15.57 -7.14 19.68
N THR A 16 15.31 -5.85 19.93
CA THR A 16 15.55 -4.76 18.97
C THR A 16 17.01 -4.67 18.54
N ALA A 17 17.94 -5.02 19.43
CA ALA A 17 19.37 -5.04 19.13
C ALA A 17 19.73 -6.18 18.17
N GLU A 18 19.22 -7.38 18.42
CA GLU A 18 19.41 -8.54 17.53
C GLU A 18 18.73 -8.31 16.18
N PHE A 19 17.53 -7.72 16.18
CA PHE A 19 16.84 -7.34 14.95
C PHE A 19 17.63 -6.29 14.16
N ALA A 20 18.27 -5.32 14.82
CA ALA A 20 19.15 -4.37 14.15
C ALA A 20 20.37 -5.03 13.50
N THR A 21 20.92 -6.08 14.12
CA THR A 21 21.97 -6.92 13.53
C THR A 21 21.44 -7.67 12.31
N LEU A 22 20.25 -8.29 12.41
CA LEU A 22 19.60 -8.96 11.27
C LEU A 22 19.34 -8.02 10.09
N LEU A 23 18.91 -6.79 10.35
CA LEU A 23 18.72 -5.78 9.30
C LEU A 23 20.04 -5.37 8.65
N ARG A 24 21.13 -5.29 9.43
CA ARG A 24 22.46 -5.00 8.90
C ARG A 24 22.98 -6.11 8.00
N ASP A 25 22.80 -7.36 8.43
CA ASP A 25 23.37 -8.52 7.75
C ASP A 25 22.51 -8.98 6.57
N SER A 26 21.18 -8.95 6.72
CA SER A 26 20.24 -9.44 5.70
C SER A 26 18.89 -8.71 5.70
N SER A 27 18.88 -7.39 5.52
CA SER A 27 17.64 -6.61 5.36
C SER A 27 16.72 -7.12 4.24
N LYS A 28 17.28 -7.67 3.16
CA LYS A 28 16.52 -8.20 2.02
C LYS A 28 15.74 -9.48 2.35
N SER A 29 16.10 -10.18 3.42
CA SER A 29 15.34 -11.34 3.91
C SER A 29 14.06 -10.93 4.63
N VAL A 30 13.93 -9.66 5.04
CA VAL A 30 12.73 -9.15 5.70
C VAL A 30 11.72 -8.68 4.66
N SER A 31 10.56 -9.32 4.63
CA SER A 31 9.48 -8.99 3.70
C SER A 31 8.61 -7.86 4.24
N LEU A 32 8.16 -7.99 5.49
CA LEU A 32 7.23 -7.06 6.12
C LEU A 32 7.45 -7.02 7.63
N VAL A 33 7.35 -5.82 8.20
CA VAL A 33 7.25 -5.62 9.65
C VAL A 33 5.87 -5.06 9.97
N GLU A 34 5.09 -5.83 10.72
CA GLU A 34 3.74 -5.46 11.16
C GLU A 34 3.76 -4.98 12.60
N LEU A 35 3.17 -3.81 12.83
CA LEU A 35 3.02 -3.21 14.14
C LEU A 35 1.54 -3.18 14.51
N SER A 36 1.20 -3.78 15.64
CA SER A 36 -0.17 -3.90 16.15
C SER A 36 -0.24 -3.57 17.64
N GLY A 37 -1.45 -3.33 18.14
CA GLY A 37 -1.70 -2.98 19.55
C GLY A 37 -1.64 -1.47 19.85
N PRO A 38 -2.06 -1.06 21.06
CA PRO A 38 -1.91 0.31 21.54
C PRO A 38 -0.41 0.67 21.56
N ALA A 39 -0.07 1.87 21.08
CA ALA A 39 1.31 2.32 20.95
C ALA A 39 2.27 1.39 20.17
N SER A 40 1.73 0.48 19.34
CA SER A 40 2.52 -0.50 18.57
C SER A 40 3.33 -1.46 19.44
N GLU A 41 2.72 -1.94 20.53
CA GLU A 41 3.34 -2.88 21.47
C GLU A 41 3.70 -4.25 20.85
N THR A 42 2.91 -4.72 19.89
CA THR A 42 3.13 -6.03 19.28
C THR A 42 3.75 -5.85 17.91
N ILE A 43 5.02 -6.23 17.77
CA ILE A 43 5.77 -6.16 16.52
C ILE A 43 6.01 -7.58 16.01
N VAL A 44 5.54 -7.87 14.80
CA VAL A 44 5.75 -9.14 14.11
C VAL A 44 6.54 -8.89 12.83
N VAL A 45 7.60 -9.66 12.63
CA VAL A 45 8.44 -9.61 11.44
C VAL A 45 8.19 -10.85 10.62
N THR A 46 7.89 -10.64 9.34
CA THR A 46 7.72 -11.71 8.35
C THR A 46 8.91 -11.73 7.41
N LEU A 47 9.60 -12.86 7.35
CA LEU A 47 10.69 -13.10 6.41
C LEU A 47 10.15 -13.54 5.03
N VAL A 48 11.02 -13.50 4.02
CA VAL A 48 10.69 -13.89 2.64
C VAL A 48 10.26 -15.35 2.48
N ASP A 49 10.67 -16.22 3.41
CA ASP A 49 10.30 -17.64 3.46
C ASP A 49 8.96 -17.89 4.17
N GLY A 50 8.31 -16.83 4.67
CA GLY A 50 7.06 -16.90 5.41
C GLY A 50 7.22 -17.20 6.89
N THR A 51 8.45 -17.37 7.39
CA THR A 51 8.68 -17.49 8.83
C THR A 51 8.42 -16.15 9.53
N GLN A 52 7.90 -16.25 10.76
CA GLN A 52 7.51 -15.09 11.55
C GLN A 52 8.17 -15.14 12.91
N PHE A 53 8.62 -13.98 13.39
CA PHE A 53 9.13 -13.80 14.74
C PHE A 53 8.67 -12.46 15.30
N GLY A 54 8.52 -12.40 16.62
CA GLY A 54 8.16 -11.18 17.33
C GLY A 54 9.38 -10.37 17.77
N ILE A 55 9.18 -9.10 18.08
CA ILE A 55 10.15 -8.31 18.84
C ILE A 55 9.64 -8.15 20.27
N SER A 56 10.43 -8.53 21.25
CA SER A 56 10.01 -8.56 22.66
C SER A 56 10.15 -7.23 23.39
N ASP A 57 11.10 -6.38 22.98
CA ASP A 57 11.34 -5.06 23.55
C ASP A 57 10.92 -3.95 22.59
N ILE A 58 10.34 -2.89 23.16
CA ILE A 58 9.96 -1.69 22.42
C ILE A 58 10.88 -0.58 22.89
N VAL A 59 11.65 -0.02 21.95
CA VAL A 59 12.60 1.05 22.24
C VAL A 59 12.22 2.28 21.43
N GLU A 60 12.07 3.41 22.11
CA GLU A 60 11.81 4.69 21.49
C GLU A 60 13.04 5.18 20.72
N SER A 61 12.81 5.84 19.58
CA SER A 61 13.86 6.44 18.79
C SER A 61 14.25 7.79 19.38
N ALA A 62 15.43 7.89 19.99
CA ALA A 62 16.00 9.18 20.36
C ALA A 62 16.52 9.99 19.15
N THR A 63 16.64 9.35 17.99
CA THR A 63 17.43 9.86 16.85
C THR A 63 16.56 10.32 15.68
N ASP A 64 15.34 9.80 15.52
CA ASP A 64 14.47 10.16 14.39
C ASP A 64 13.14 10.79 14.87
N PRO A 65 12.92 12.10 14.67
CA PRO A 65 11.68 12.77 15.05
C PRO A 65 10.48 12.32 14.21
N ARG A 66 10.69 11.59 13.11
CA ARG A 66 9.64 11.13 12.20
C ARG A 66 9.11 9.74 12.54
N SER A 67 9.77 9.03 13.45
CA SER A 67 9.39 7.68 13.85
C SER A 67 9.60 7.53 15.35
N PRO A 68 8.53 7.46 16.16
CA PRO A 68 8.66 7.35 17.62
C PRO A 68 9.36 6.05 18.04
N LEU A 69 9.34 5.01 17.20
CA LEU A 69 9.96 3.72 17.49
C LEU A 69 11.27 3.51 16.73
N LYS A 70 12.27 2.96 17.43
CA LYS A 70 13.61 2.65 16.91
C LYS A 70 13.58 1.57 15.82
N VAL A 71 12.68 0.59 15.96
CA VAL A 71 12.48 -0.48 14.98
C VAL A 71 12.04 0.09 13.64
N VAL A 72 11.04 0.97 13.64
CA VAL A 72 10.51 1.60 12.43
C VAL A 72 11.55 2.53 11.78
N ALA A 73 12.31 3.28 12.57
CA ALA A 73 13.41 4.11 12.08
C ALA A 73 14.51 3.26 11.40
N SER A 74 14.83 2.10 11.99
CA SER A 74 15.77 1.15 11.43
C SER A 74 15.25 0.55 10.12
N CYS A 75 14.02 0.04 10.09
CA CYS A 75 13.40 -0.49 8.88
C CYS A 75 13.38 0.53 7.74
N ARG A 76 13.06 1.79 8.04
CA ARG A 76 13.06 2.89 7.05
C ARG A 76 14.45 3.13 6.47
N SER A 77 15.49 3.08 7.28
CA SER A 77 16.88 3.28 6.85
C SER A 77 17.35 2.19 5.89
N TYR A 78 16.87 0.95 6.08
CA TYR A 78 17.19 -0.20 5.22
C TYR A 78 16.16 -0.44 4.10
N GLY A 79 15.12 0.42 3.96
CA GLY A 79 14.10 0.28 2.92
C GLY A 79 13.12 -0.88 3.12
N VAL A 80 12.99 -1.39 4.35
CA VAL A 80 12.06 -2.48 4.70
C VAL A 80 10.64 -1.93 4.84
N LYS A 81 9.66 -2.67 4.32
CA LYS A 81 8.24 -2.29 4.39
C LYS A 81 7.71 -2.46 5.81
N THR A 82 7.06 -1.42 6.32
CA THR A 82 6.38 -1.43 7.62
C THR A 82 4.88 -1.21 7.43
N SER A 83 4.05 -2.04 8.06
CA SER A 83 2.59 -1.89 8.09
C SER A 83 2.11 -1.64 9.51
N PHE A 84 1.15 -0.74 9.67
CA PHE A 84 0.47 -0.46 10.94
C PHE A 84 -0.96 -0.95 10.83
N THR A 85 -1.30 -2.04 11.52
CA THR A 85 -2.61 -2.69 11.39
C THR A 85 -3.74 -1.75 11.81
N SER A 86 -3.53 -0.94 12.86
CA SER A 86 -4.48 0.07 13.33
C SER A 86 -4.74 1.20 12.32
N LEU A 87 -3.72 1.62 11.57
CA LEU A 87 -3.87 2.60 10.50
C LEU A 87 -4.58 2.00 9.28
N GLN A 88 -4.40 0.71 9.03
CA GLN A 88 -5.05 0.02 7.94
C GLN A 88 -6.56 -0.15 8.19
N GLU A 89 -6.95 -0.46 9.43
CA GLU A 89 -8.36 -0.52 9.85
C GLU A 89 -9.05 0.85 9.79
N THR A 90 -8.37 1.90 10.25
CA THR A 90 -8.90 3.27 10.13
C THR A 90 -8.97 3.73 8.67
N LEU A 91 -8.02 3.36 7.80
CA LEU A 91 -8.12 3.64 6.37
C LEU A 91 -9.26 2.88 5.68
N ALA A 92 -9.48 1.62 6.05
CA ALA A 92 -10.56 0.82 5.50
C ALA A 92 -11.94 1.37 5.89
N THR A 93 -12.04 1.94 7.09
CA THR A 93 -13.25 2.59 7.62
C THR A 93 -13.42 4.01 7.09
N ALA A 94 -12.31 4.71 6.80
CA ALA A 94 -12.33 6.04 6.21
C ALA A 94 -12.83 5.95 4.77
N SER A 95 -14.11 6.26 4.58
CA SER A 95 -14.73 6.33 3.25
C SER A 95 -13.82 7.11 2.29
N THR A 96 -13.57 6.54 1.11
CA THR A 96 -12.82 7.12 -0.01
C THR A 96 -13.50 8.36 -0.63
N LYS A 97 -14.22 9.14 0.17
CA LYS A 97 -14.56 10.53 -0.15
C LYS A 97 -13.29 11.37 0.00
N ARG A 98 -12.29 11.10 -0.84
CA ARG A 98 -11.32 12.13 -1.21
C ARG A 98 -12.17 13.29 -1.70
N LYS A 99 -12.12 14.42 -0.98
CA LYS A 99 -12.48 15.69 -1.60
C LYS A 99 -11.47 15.86 -2.73
N LEU A 100 -11.85 15.38 -3.90
CA LEU A 100 -11.06 15.50 -5.10
C LEU A 100 -11.07 16.98 -5.42
N TYR A 101 -10.11 17.73 -4.89
CA TYR A 101 -9.85 19.09 -5.30
C TYR A 101 -9.30 19.04 -6.73
N ARG A 102 -10.19 18.78 -7.68
CA ARG A 102 -9.91 18.94 -9.10
C ARG A 102 -9.80 20.45 -9.32
N ASN A 103 -8.58 20.91 -9.55
CA ASN A 103 -8.31 22.29 -9.91
C ASN A 103 -9.25 22.69 -11.06
N SER A 104 -9.88 23.86 -11.00
CA SER A 104 -10.95 24.24 -11.95
C SER A 104 -10.50 24.17 -13.43
N GLN A 105 -9.20 24.31 -13.66
CA GLN A 105 -8.56 24.16 -14.97
C GLN A 105 -8.60 22.72 -15.51
N VAL A 106 -8.48 21.72 -14.64
CA VAL A 106 -8.55 20.29 -15.02
C VAL A 106 -9.97 19.88 -15.42
N GLN A 107 -10.99 20.51 -14.82
CA GLN A 107 -12.39 20.30 -15.22
C GLN A 107 -12.66 20.89 -16.61
N LYS A 108 -12.22 22.14 -16.84
CA LYS A 108 -12.35 22.80 -18.14
C LYS A 108 -11.61 22.06 -19.26
N ALA A 109 -10.44 21.50 -18.97
CA ALA A 109 -9.68 20.71 -19.93
C ALA A 109 -10.44 19.42 -20.33
N ALA A 110 -11.01 18.71 -19.35
CA ALA A 110 -11.78 17.50 -19.59
C ALA A 110 -13.06 17.76 -20.42
N GLU A 111 -13.80 18.83 -20.10
CA GLU A 111 -14.98 19.23 -20.87
C GLU A 111 -14.64 19.58 -22.33
N LEU A 112 -13.49 20.23 -22.57
CA LEU A 112 -13.05 20.58 -23.92
C LEU A 112 -12.65 19.34 -24.72
N GLU A 113 -11.98 18.38 -24.08
CA GLU A 113 -11.56 17.12 -24.70
C GLU A 113 -12.78 16.27 -25.07
N GLU A 114 -13.78 16.19 -24.19
CA GLU A 114 -15.02 15.47 -24.46
C GLU A 114 -15.81 16.09 -25.62
N LYS A 115 -15.92 17.42 -25.66
CA LYS A 115 -16.54 18.14 -26.79
C LYS A 115 -15.81 17.90 -28.11
N LYS A 116 -14.46 17.89 -28.11
CA LYS A 116 -13.67 17.56 -29.30
C LYS A 116 -13.91 16.12 -29.76
N ARG A 117 -14.00 15.19 -28.81
CA ARG A 117 -14.26 13.77 -29.11
C ARG A 117 -15.64 13.58 -29.73
N LEU A 118 -16.67 14.21 -29.18
CA LEU A 118 -18.03 14.13 -29.74
C LEU A 118 -18.09 14.71 -31.15
N ARG A 119 -17.38 15.81 -31.41
CA ARG A 119 -17.29 16.40 -32.74
C ARG A 119 -16.63 15.45 -33.75
N MET A 120 -15.49 14.85 -33.40
CA MET A 120 -14.83 13.88 -34.27
C MET A 120 -15.71 12.67 -34.59
N VAL A 121 -16.48 12.18 -33.61
CA VAL A 121 -17.42 11.06 -33.84
C VAL A 121 -18.55 11.46 -34.80
N GLN A 122 -19.06 12.69 -34.72
CA GLN A 122 -20.07 13.19 -35.65
C GLN A 122 -19.50 13.34 -37.07
N ASP A 123 -18.32 13.95 -37.22
CA ASP A 123 -17.64 14.05 -38.51
C ASP A 123 -17.36 12.65 -39.14
N GLU A 124 -17.01 11.66 -38.32
CA GLU A 124 -16.81 10.27 -38.77
C GLU A 124 -18.12 9.60 -39.21
N GLN A 125 -19.23 9.86 -38.53
CA GLN A 125 -20.55 9.35 -38.89
C GLN A 125 -21.03 9.95 -40.21
N GLU A 126 -20.93 11.26 -40.38
CA GLU A 126 -21.30 11.96 -41.62
C GLU A 126 -20.48 11.43 -42.81
N ARG A 127 -19.17 11.21 -42.62
CA ARG A 127 -18.30 10.63 -43.64
C ARG A 127 -18.70 9.21 -44.04
N LEU A 128 -19.14 8.38 -43.08
CA LEU A 128 -19.59 7.01 -43.35
C LEU A 128 -20.92 7.00 -44.12
N GLU A 129 -21.84 7.89 -43.79
CA GLU A 129 -23.12 8.04 -44.49
C GLU A 129 -22.92 8.50 -45.94
N GLU A 130 -22.01 9.45 -46.19
CA GLU A 130 -21.68 9.89 -47.56
C GLU A 130 -21.10 8.75 -48.41
N LEU A 131 -20.22 7.93 -47.83
CA LEU A 131 -19.66 6.75 -48.52
C LEU A 131 -20.76 5.74 -48.87
N PHE A 132 -21.71 5.51 -47.96
CA PHE A 132 -22.84 4.62 -48.21
C PHE A 132 -23.72 5.12 -49.36
N VAL A 133 -24.04 6.42 -49.38
CA VAL A 133 -24.82 7.03 -50.46
C VAL A 133 -24.10 6.98 -51.82
N MET A 134 -22.77 7.10 -51.86
CA MET A 134 -22.01 6.92 -53.10
C MET A 134 -21.98 5.47 -53.58
N GLN A 135 -21.95 4.51 -52.66
CA GLN A 135 -21.97 3.09 -52.99
C GLN A 135 -23.34 2.65 -53.53
N GLU A 136 -24.44 3.18 -53.01
CA GLU A 136 -25.79 2.90 -53.55
C GLU A 136 -26.07 3.56 -54.91
N LYS A 137 -25.30 4.59 -55.28
CA LYS A 137 -25.43 5.30 -56.56
C LYS A 137 -24.60 4.69 -57.70
N GLN A 138 -23.82 3.64 -57.45
CA GLN A 138 -23.14 2.83 -58.47
C GLN A 138 -23.95 1.57 -58.79
#